data_AF-A0A8C7FPG6-F1
#
_entry.id   AF-A0A8C7FPG6-F1
#
_cell.length_a   1.000
_cell.length_b   1.000
_cell.length_c   1.000
_cell.angle_alpha   90.00
_cell.angle_beta   90.00
_cell.angle_gamma   90.00
#
_symmetry.space_group_name_H-M   'P 1'
#
loop_
_entity.id
_entity.type
_entity.pdbx_description
1 polymer ?
#
loop_
_entity_poly.entity_id
_entity_poly.type
_entity_poly.pdbx_seq_one_letter_code
_entity_poly.pdbx_strand_id
1 'polypeptide(L)'
;MSAFLWQVAQQHTVKHFGKLEEFVTLVTEVVPELLSSRQRTQLLLGLRATLVLELCRNECTADLVTIQPHLDKIHSLTEFSVHKESNDDELKATESNFVELVQTLLEDPSEREHFFQVVFPVHYGPRYDTALRLLVWEFLSRLEELLPVPDFTQTAAWLGAGPSVLEECGHAIFDTEELKTLLQHHQHHGNLKKGKSPSSQTKLLSFELDDAGVSDNHISCNGKRKENAAEKYSKSNVCHLS
;
A
#
# COMPACT_ATOMS: atom_id res chain seq x y z
N MET A 1 6.97 0.37 2.13
CA MET A 1 5.68 0.10 2.81
C MET A 1 5.51 -1.37 3.21
N SER A 2 5.66 -2.34 2.31
CA SER A 2 5.52 -3.79 2.61
C SER A 2 6.37 -4.28 3.79
N ALA A 3 7.63 -3.84 3.91
CA ALA A 3 8.48 -4.20 5.05
C ALA A 3 7.96 -3.68 6.41
N PHE A 4 7.42 -2.46 6.45
CA PHE A 4 6.79 -1.91 7.66
C PHE A 4 5.55 -2.72 8.04
N LEU A 5 4.71 -3.04 7.07
CA LEU A 5 3.48 -3.82 7.26
C LEU A 5 3.76 -5.25 7.71
N TRP A 6 4.82 -5.87 7.18
CA TRP A 6 5.29 -7.15 7.67
C TRP A 6 5.76 -7.07 9.13
N GLN A 7 6.52 -6.04 9.50
CA GLN A 7 6.92 -5.82 10.89
C GLN A 7 5.71 -5.66 11.83
N VAL A 8 4.68 -4.93 11.41
CA VAL A 8 3.43 -4.79 12.17
C VAL A 8 2.78 -6.15 12.46
N ALA A 9 2.69 -7.04 11.47
CA ALA A 9 2.13 -8.37 11.63
C ALA A 9 3.05 -9.34 12.41
N GLN A 10 4.36 -9.24 12.19
CA GLN A 10 5.35 -10.08 12.86
C GLN A 10 5.41 -9.78 14.36
N GLN A 11 5.45 -8.50 14.73
CA GLN A 11 5.52 -8.03 16.12
C GLN A 11 4.14 -7.90 16.79
N HIS A 12 3.06 -8.30 16.10
CA HIS A 12 1.68 -8.19 16.59
C HIS A 12 1.36 -6.78 17.15
N THR A 13 1.76 -5.74 16.41
CA THR A 13 1.60 -4.34 16.84
C THR A 13 0.19 -3.85 16.51
N VAL A 14 -0.79 -4.24 17.33
CA VAL A 14 -2.24 -4.04 17.09
C VAL A 14 -2.63 -2.59 16.80
N LYS A 15 -1.98 -1.62 17.45
CA LYS A 15 -2.18 -0.17 17.18
C LYS A 15 -1.97 0.26 15.71
N HIS A 16 -1.34 -0.58 14.90
CA HIS A 16 -1.10 -0.33 13.48
C HIS A 16 -1.93 -1.23 12.55
N PHE A 17 -2.81 -2.08 13.09
CA PHE A 17 -3.64 -2.97 12.29
C PHE A 17 -4.64 -2.19 11.41
N GLY A 18 -5.09 -1.00 11.83
CA GLY A 18 -5.89 -0.12 10.97
C GLY A 18 -5.14 0.29 9.70
N LYS A 19 -3.86 0.67 9.80
CA LYS A 19 -3.05 1.02 8.62
C LYS A 19 -2.81 -0.18 7.70
N LEU A 20 -2.65 -1.37 8.29
CA LEU A 20 -2.50 -2.61 7.53
C LEU A 20 -3.79 -2.96 6.79
N GLU A 21 -4.94 -2.83 7.44
CA GLU A 21 -6.25 -3.08 6.83
C GLU A 21 -6.59 -2.07 5.73
N GLU A 22 -6.30 -0.78 5.91
CA GLU A 22 -6.42 0.25 4.88
C GLU A 22 -5.56 -0.10 3.65
N PHE A 23 -4.31 -0.50 3.87
CA PHE A 23 -3.41 -0.88 2.78
C PHE A 23 -3.89 -2.13 2.04
N VAL A 24 -4.30 -3.18 2.76
CA VAL A 24 -4.88 -4.38 2.15
C VAL A 24 -6.10 -4.01 1.33
N THR A 25 -7.00 -3.18 1.86
CA THR A 25 -8.22 -2.71 1.19
C THR A 25 -7.88 -2.02 -0.13
N LEU A 26 -6.98 -1.03 -0.09
CA LEU A 26 -6.55 -0.28 -1.28
C LEU A 26 -5.95 -1.19 -2.35
N VAL A 27 -4.97 -2.01 -1.98
CA VAL A 27 -4.27 -2.87 -2.94
C VAL A 27 -5.23 -3.87 -3.57
N THR A 28 -6.09 -4.49 -2.77
CA THR A 28 -7.03 -5.50 -3.28
C THR A 28 -8.25 -4.90 -3.98
N GLU A 29 -8.49 -3.58 -3.88
CA GLU A 29 -9.44 -2.87 -4.76
C GLU A 29 -8.85 -2.65 -6.15
N VAL A 30 -7.55 -2.33 -6.22
CA VAL A 30 -6.84 -2.14 -7.49
C VAL A 30 -6.54 -3.47 -8.19
N VAL A 31 -6.14 -4.49 -7.42
CA VAL A 31 -5.81 -5.83 -7.91
C VAL A 31 -6.57 -6.88 -7.09
N PRO A 32 -7.85 -7.15 -7.43
CA PRO A 32 -8.70 -8.06 -6.66
C PRO A 32 -8.25 -9.53 -6.73
N GLU A 33 -7.47 -9.92 -7.75
CA GLU A 33 -6.94 -11.27 -7.91
C GLU A 33 -5.80 -11.59 -6.94
N LEU A 34 -5.30 -10.57 -6.24
CA LEU A 34 -4.20 -10.74 -5.31
C LEU A 34 -4.54 -11.71 -4.17
N LEU A 35 -5.77 -11.68 -3.68
CA LEU A 35 -6.28 -12.64 -2.69
C LEU A 35 -7.61 -13.20 -3.17
N SER A 36 -7.92 -14.43 -2.80
CA SER A 36 -9.32 -14.89 -2.92
C SER A 36 -10.24 -14.03 -2.06
N SER A 37 -11.51 -13.91 -2.46
CA SER A 37 -12.55 -13.19 -1.70
C SER A 37 -12.54 -13.62 -0.22
N ARG A 38 -12.57 -14.94 0.04
CA ARG A 38 -12.42 -15.52 1.37
C ARG A 38 -11.17 -15.07 2.13
N GLN A 39 -9.98 -15.14 1.52
CA GLN A 39 -8.73 -14.71 2.17
C GLN A 39 -8.76 -13.21 2.49
N ARG A 40 -9.26 -12.38 1.58
CA ARG A 40 -9.41 -10.94 1.78
C ARG A 40 -10.35 -10.68 2.96
N THR A 41 -11.53 -11.28 2.98
CA THR A 41 -12.51 -11.10 4.06
C THR A 41 -11.95 -11.57 5.40
N GLN A 42 -11.34 -12.75 5.46
CA GLN A 42 -10.72 -13.28 6.67
C GLN A 42 -9.60 -12.36 7.21
N LEU A 43 -8.78 -11.81 6.32
CA LEU A 43 -7.70 -10.90 6.69
C LEU A 43 -8.25 -9.59 7.25
N LEU A 44 -9.19 -8.95 6.54
CA LEU A 44 -9.76 -7.66 6.96
C LEU A 44 -10.57 -7.78 8.26
N LEU A 45 -11.44 -8.80 8.36
CA LEU A 45 -12.19 -9.08 9.58
C LEU A 45 -11.26 -9.47 10.73
N GLY A 46 -10.22 -10.26 10.48
CA GLY A 46 -9.28 -10.66 11.51
C GLY A 46 -8.49 -9.48 12.09
N LEU A 47 -8.00 -8.59 11.24
CA LEU A 47 -7.32 -7.36 11.66
C LEU A 47 -8.25 -6.47 12.49
N ARG A 48 -9.51 -6.31 12.05
CA ARG A 48 -10.47 -5.44 12.73
C ARG A 48 -10.96 -6.03 14.05
N ALA A 49 -11.26 -7.32 14.10
CA ALA A 49 -11.65 -8.02 15.32
C ALA A 49 -10.53 -7.95 16.37
N THR A 50 -9.27 -8.17 15.97
CA THR A 50 -8.13 -8.05 16.89
C THR A 50 -8.02 -6.64 17.48
N LEU A 51 -8.20 -5.61 16.65
CA LEU A 51 -8.20 -4.22 17.11
C LEU A 51 -9.32 -3.95 18.12
N VAL A 52 -10.54 -4.42 17.84
CA VAL A 52 -11.69 -4.27 18.74
C VAL A 52 -11.44 -4.96 20.08
N LEU A 53 -10.95 -6.20 20.07
CA LEU A 53 -10.64 -6.92 21.30
C LEU A 53 -9.53 -6.24 22.12
N GLU A 54 -8.53 -5.65 21.46
CA GLU A 54 -7.49 -4.88 22.17
C GLU A 54 -8.04 -3.59 22.78
N LEU A 55 -8.99 -2.90 22.13
CA LEU A 55 -9.69 -1.75 22.70
C LEU A 55 -10.56 -2.15 23.90
N CYS A 56 -11.23 -3.31 23.82
CA CYS A 56 -12.02 -3.85 24.93
C CYS A 56 -11.16 -4.21 26.14
N ARG A 57 -9.89 -4.57 25.93
CA ARG A 57 -8.96 -4.98 27.01
C ARG A 57 -8.58 -3.81 27.93
N ASN A 58 -8.57 -2.58 27.44
CA ASN A 58 -8.18 -1.41 28.22
C ASN A 58 -9.42 -0.62 28.66
N GLU A 59 -9.61 -0.46 29.97
CA GLU A 59 -10.78 0.23 30.55
C GLU A 59 -10.95 1.67 30.07
N CYS A 60 -9.86 2.36 29.71
CA CYS A 60 -9.92 3.73 29.19
C CYS A 60 -10.45 3.82 27.75
N THR A 61 -10.45 2.71 27.01
CA THR A 61 -10.86 2.64 25.60
C THR A 61 -12.05 1.69 25.37
N ALA A 62 -12.47 0.97 26.41
CA ALA A 62 -13.59 0.05 26.40
C ALA A 62 -14.91 0.81 26.56
N ASP A 63 -15.19 1.69 25.61
CA ASP A 63 -16.43 2.46 25.53
C ASP A 63 -17.07 2.36 24.14
N LEU A 64 -18.40 2.52 24.11
CA LEU A 64 -19.17 2.35 22.88
C LEU A 64 -18.80 3.41 21.82
N VAL A 65 -18.42 4.63 22.21
CA VAL A 65 -18.08 5.70 21.25
C VAL A 65 -16.81 5.36 20.49
N THR A 66 -15.81 4.79 21.19
CA THR A 66 -14.55 4.35 20.58
C THR A 66 -14.72 3.09 19.73
N ILE A 67 -15.57 2.15 20.16
CA ILE A 67 -15.66 0.81 19.54
C ILE A 67 -16.67 0.75 18.39
N GLN A 68 -17.77 1.51 18.45
CA GLN A 68 -18.84 1.46 17.44
C GLN A 68 -18.33 1.65 16.00
N PRO A 69 -17.43 2.61 15.69
CA PRO A 69 -16.92 2.78 14.32
C PRO A 69 -16.20 1.54 13.78
N HIS A 70 -15.61 0.73 14.66
CA HIS A 70 -14.96 -0.52 14.28
C HIS A 70 -15.96 -1.65 14.05
N LEU A 71 -17.05 -1.69 14.81
CA LEU A 71 -18.15 -2.64 14.59
C LEU A 71 -18.88 -2.33 13.27
N ASP A 72 -19.14 -1.05 12.98
CA ASP A 72 -19.74 -0.62 11.71
C ASP A 72 -18.85 -1.03 10.52
N LYS A 73 -17.53 -0.98 10.70
CA LYS A 73 -16.58 -1.43 9.68
C LYS A 73 -16.62 -2.96 9.50
N ILE A 74 -16.73 -3.72 10.59
CA ILE A 74 -16.90 -5.19 10.51
C ILE A 74 -18.18 -5.51 9.73
N HIS A 75 -19.28 -4.84 10.05
CA HIS A 75 -20.55 -5.00 9.34
C HIS A 75 -20.42 -4.73 7.84
N SER A 76 -19.84 -3.57 7.47
CA SER A 76 -19.60 -3.22 6.06
C SER A 76 -18.72 -4.24 5.33
N LEU A 77 -17.69 -4.79 5.99
CA LEU A 77 -16.83 -5.82 5.41
C LEU A 77 -17.58 -7.14 5.21
N THR A 78 -18.43 -7.54 6.15
CA THR A 78 -19.27 -8.73 6.04
C THR A 78 -20.26 -8.58 4.88
N GLU A 79 -21.01 -7.48 4.82
CA GLU A 79 -21.99 -7.22 3.75
C GLU A 79 -21.34 -7.28 2.36
N PHE A 80 -20.18 -6.64 2.20
CA PHE A 80 -19.46 -6.65 0.92
C PHE A 80 -19.01 -8.07 0.50
N SER A 81 -18.63 -8.91 1.47
CA SER A 81 -18.21 -10.29 1.22
C SER A 81 -19.37 -11.19 0.85
N VAL A 82 -20.51 -11.02 1.51
CA VAL A 82 -21.75 -11.79 1.30
C VAL A 82 -22.24 -11.70 -0.14
N HIS A 83 -22.12 -10.54 -0.77
CA HIS A 83 -22.52 -10.35 -2.16
C HIS A 83 -21.66 -11.13 -3.18
N LYS A 84 -20.57 -11.79 -2.74
CA LYS A 84 -19.63 -12.52 -3.61
C LYS A 84 -19.59 -14.03 -3.37
N GLU A 85 -20.12 -14.57 -2.26
CA GLU A 85 -19.94 -15.98 -1.87
C GLU A 85 -21.26 -16.66 -1.43
N SER A 86 -21.31 -18.00 -1.53
CA SER A 86 -22.52 -18.82 -1.28
C SER A 86 -22.74 -19.23 0.19
N ASN A 87 -21.83 -18.87 1.11
CA ASN A 87 -21.90 -19.21 2.54
C ASN A 87 -22.26 -17.97 3.39
N ASP A 88 -23.29 -17.24 2.96
CA ASP A 88 -23.74 -15.96 3.53
C ASP A 88 -24.15 -16.09 5.02
N ASP A 89 -24.97 -17.08 5.34
CA ASP A 89 -25.60 -17.18 6.67
C ASP A 89 -24.61 -17.44 7.81
N GLU A 90 -23.55 -18.21 7.56
CA GLU A 90 -22.53 -18.52 8.59
C GLU A 90 -21.69 -17.29 8.95
N LEU A 91 -21.35 -16.47 7.95
CA LEU A 91 -20.55 -15.27 8.15
C LEU A 91 -21.34 -14.21 8.93
N LYS A 92 -22.61 -13.99 8.57
CA LYS A 92 -23.52 -13.09 9.31
C LYS A 92 -23.77 -13.56 10.74
N ALA A 93 -23.91 -14.87 10.96
CA ALA A 93 -24.03 -15.41 12.31
C ALA A 93 -22.76 -15.16 13.13
N THR A 94 -21.60 -15.34 12.53
CA THR A 94 -20.30 -15.07 13.18
C THR A 94 -20.14 -13.59 13.54
N GLU A 95 -20.54 -12.68 12.65
CA GLU A 95 -20.58 -11.25 12.93
C GLU A 95 -21.49 -10.93 14.11
N SER A 96 -22.73 -11.44 14.09
CA SER A 96 -23.71 -11.18 15.15
C SER A 96 -23.20 -11.66 16.51
N ASN A 97 -22.64 -12.87 16.56
CA ASN A 97 -22.02 -13.42 17.77
C ASN A 97 -20.84 -12.57 18.26
N PHE A 98 -20.05 -12.01 17.34
CA PHE A 98 -18.92 -11.14 17.70
C PHE A 98 -19.41 -9.80 18.27
N VAL A 99 -20.47 -9.21 17.69
CA VAL A 99 -21.07 -7.97 18.20
C VAL A 99 -21.66 -8.18 19.60
N GLU A 100 -22.38 -9.29 19.83
CA GLU A 100 -22.93 -9.65 21.14
C GLU A 100 -21.82 -9.87 22.18
N LEU A 101 -20.74 -10.56 21.80
CA LEU A 101 -19.56 -10.70 22.64
C LEU A 101 -19.01 -9.32 23.03
N VAL A 102 -18.78 -8.43 22.07
CA VAL A 102 -18.23 -7.09 22.34
C VAL A 102 -19.15 -6.29 23.27
N GLN A 103 -20.46 -6.33 23.07
CA GLN A 103 -21.43 -5.68 23.96
C GLN A 103 -21.31 -6.22 25.39
N THR A 104 -21.23 -7.55 25.54
CA THR A 104 -21.05 -8.21 26.85
C THR A 104 -19.77 -7.74 27.54
N LEU A 105 -18.64 -7.63 26.81
CA LEU A 105 -17.36 -7.15 27.37
C LEU A 105 -17.39 -5.68 27.81
N LEU A 106 -18.28 -4.88 27.23
CA LEU A 106 -18.44 -3.46 27.59
C LEU A 106 -19.39 -3.28 28.77
N GLU A 107 -20.40 -4.13 28.90
CA GLU A 107 -21.44 -4.04 29.93
C GLU A 107 -21.01 -4.65 31.26
N ASP A 108 -20.32 -5.80 31.24
CA ASP A 108 -19.95 -6.53 32.46
C ASP A 108 -18.42 -6.68 32.61
N PRO A 109 -17.80 -5.95 33.55
CA PRO A 109 -16.36 -6.06 33.84
C PRO A 109 -15.91 -7.47 34.27
N SER A 110 -16.78 -8.25 34.91
CA SER A 110 -16.48 -9.60 35.39
C SER A 110 -16.42 -10.59 34.23
N GLU A 111 -17.38 -10.52 33.32
CA GLU A 111 -17.36 -11.29 32.07
C GLU A 111 -16.17 -10.89 31.20
N ARG A 112 -15.85 -9.58 31.15
CA ARG A 112 -14.64 -9.09 30.47
C ARG A 112 -13.36 -9.71 31.04
N GLU A 113 -13.20 -9.70 32.35
CA GLU A 113 -12.04 -10.31 33.01
C GLU A 113 -11.98 -11.81 32.72
N HIS A 114 -13.10 -12.53 32.86
CA HIS A 114 -13.20 -13.95 32.55
C HIS A 114 -12.83 -14.25 31.11
N PHE A 115 -13.38 -13.50 30.16
CA PHE A 115 -13.10 -13.66 28.74
C PHE A 115 -11.61 -13.54 28.45
N PHE A 116 -10.94 -12.48 28.91
CA PHE A 116 -9.52 -12.29 28.60
C PHE A 116 -8.59 -13.29 29.29
N GLN A 117 -8.97 -13.84 30.44
CA GLN A 117 -8.18 -14.86 31.14
C GLN A 117 -8.39 -16.27 30.59
N VAL A 118 -9.62 -16.63 30.23
CA VAL A 118 -10.00 -18.03 29.95
C VAL A 118 -10.32 -18.26 28.48
N VAL A 119 -11.13 -17.39 27.87
CA VAL A 119 -11.69 -17.60 26.52
C VAL A 119 -10.74 -17.07 25.44
N PHE A 120 -10.21 -15.86 25.63
CA PHE A 120 -9.35 -15.18 24.66
C PHE A 120 -8.11 -16.00 24.28
N PRO A 121 -7.32 -16.58 25.22
CA PRO A 121 -6.12 -17.34 24.84
C PRO A 121 -6.42 -18.58 24.00
N VAL A 122 -7.64 -19.12 24.10
CA VAL A 122 -8.07 -20.32 23.36
C VAL A 122 -8.53 -19.95 21.95
N HIS A 123 -9.34 -18.91 21.81
CA HIS A 123 -9.97 -18.55 20.54
C HIS A 123 -9.19 -17.49 19.72
N TYR A 124 -8.53 -16.56 20.42
CA TYR A 124 -7.82 -15.41 19.87
C TYR A 124 -6.34 -15.38 20.29
N GLY A 125 -5.80 -16.52 20.73
CA GLY A 125 -4.41 -16.66 21.13
C GLY A 125 -3.45 -17.01 19.98
N PRO A 126 -2.31 -17.66 20.25
CA PRO A 126 -1.21 -17.82 19.30
C PRO A 126 -1.59 -18.48 17.96
N ARG A 127 -2.59 -19.37 17.96
CA ARG A 127 -3.09 -20.02 16.75
C ARG A 127 -3.79 -19.03 15.82
N TYR A 128 -4.61 -18.15 16.39
CA TYR A 128 -5.29 -17.09 15.68
C TYR A 128 -4.26 -16.09 15.11
N ASP A 129 -3.33 -15.62 15.95
CA ASP A 129 -2.29 -14.66 15.54
C ASP A 129 -1.42 -15.22 14.40
N THR A 130 -1.10 -16.50 14.47
CA THR A 130 -0.33 -17.18 13.42
C THR A 130 -1.11 -17.25 12.12
N ALA A 131 -2.40 -17.61 12.17
CA ALA A 131 -3.24 -17.63 10.97
C ALA A 131 -3.35 -16.24 10.34
N LEU A 132 -3.54 -15.20 11.15
CA LEU A 132 -3.61 -13.82 10.67
C LEU A 132 -2.28 -13.38 10.04
N ARG A 133 -1.14 -13.68 10.68
CA ARG A 133 0.19 -13.39 10.14
C ARG A 133 0.46 -14.10 8.83
N LEU A 134 0.00 -15.35 8.67
CA LEU A 134 0.13 -16.09 7.41
C LEU A 134 -0.70 -15.47 6.29
N LEU A 135 -1.90 -14.94 6.58
CA LEU A 135 -2.68 -14.20 5.59
C LEU A 135 -1.99 -12.90 5.17
N VAL A 136 -1.38 -12.17 6.11
CA VAL A 136 -0.58 -10.97 5.78
C VAL A 136 0.64 -11.35 4.95
N TRP A 137 1.33 -12.43 5.30
CA TRP A 137 2.47 -12.94 4.53
C TRP A 137 2.06 -13.25 3.09
N GLU A 138 1.02 -14.06 2.90
CA GLU A 138 0.50 -14.43 1.58
C GLU A 138 0.18 -13.20 0.73
N PHE A 139 -0.53 -12.23 1.32
CA PHE A 139 -0.85 -10.97 0.67
C PHE A 139 0.41 -10.20 0.21
N LEU A 140 1.41 -10.06 1.08
CA LEU A 140 2.63 -9.33 0.77
C LEU A 140 3.52 -10.07 -0.24
N SER A 141 3.60 -11.40 -0.16
CA SER A 141 4.36 -12.23 -1.11
C SER A 141 3.77 -12.12 -2.51
N ARG A 142 2.45 -12.19 -2.65
CA ARG A 142 1.82 -12.00 -3.96
C ARG A 142 1.95 -10.57 -4.48
N LEU A 143 1.94 -9.59 -3.59
CA LEU A 143 2.14 -8.20 -3.98
C LEU A 143 3.56 -8.00 -4.53
N GLU A 144 4.56 -8.66 -3.92
CA GLU A 144 5.93 -8.69 -4.43
C GLU A 144 6.02 -9.38 -5.80
N GLU A 145 5.30 -10.49 -6.02
CA GLU A 145 5.24 -11.15 -7.33
C GLU A 145 4.66 -10.25 -8.44
N LEU A 146 3.72 -9.37 -8.11
CA LEU A 146 3.19 -8.37 -9.05
C LEU A 146 4.16 -7.23 -9.35
N LEU A 147 5.12 -6.97 -8.46
CA LEU A 147 6.07 -5.87 -8.55
C LEU A 147 7.47 -6.42 -8.89
N PRO A 148 7.73 -6.80 -10.16
CA PRO A 148 9.03 -7.32 -10.55
C PRO A 148 10.11 -6.30 -10.22
N VAL A 149 11.28 -6.79 -9.78
CA VAL A 149 12.45 -5.92 -9.49
C VAL A 149 12.82 -5.17 -10.76
N PRO A 150 12.58 -3.84 -10.84
CA PRO A 150 12.92 -3.09 -12.02
C PRO A 150 14.43 -2.90 -12.12
N ASP A 151 14.97 -2.93 -13.33
CA ASP A 151 16.29 -2.37 -13.57
C ASP A 151 16.24 -0.83 -13.56
N PHE A 152 17.41 -0.19 -13.65
CA PHE A 152 17.51 1.26 -13.64
C PHE A 152 16.71 1.91 -14.77
N THR A 153 16.67 1.29 -15.95
CA THR A 153 15.98 1.84 -17.12
C THR A 153 14.47 1.77 -16.96
N GLN A 154 13.95 0.68 -16.41
CA GLN A 154 12.54 0.50 -16.09
C GLN A 154 12.10 1.47 -14.99
N THR A 155 12.92 1.63 -13.94
CA THR A 155 12.65 2.58 -12.85
C THR A 155 12.60 4.03 -13.37
N ALA A 156 13.55 4.42 -14.23
CA ALA A 156 13.56 5.75 -14.84
C ALA A 156 12.34 5.99 -15.76
N ALA A 157 11.90 4.97 -16.49
CA ALA A 157 10.69 5.04 -17.32
C ALA A 157 9.42 5.21 -16.48
N TRP A 158 9.28 4.50 -15.36
CA TRP A 158 8.16 4.65 -14.44
C TRP A 158 8.12 6.04 -13.79
N LEU A 159 9.27 6.58 -13.40
CA LEU A 159 9.40 7.95 -12.88
C LEU A 159 9.04 9.00 -13.94
N GLY A 160 9.44 8.78 -15.20
CA GLY A 160 9.08 9.65 -16.32
C GLY A 160 7.58 9.64 -16.66
N ALA A 161 6.85 8.58 -16.32
CA ALA A 161 5.42 8.46 -16.54
C ALA A 161 4.56 9.24 -15.51
N GLY A 162 5.16 9.73 -14.41
CA GLY A 162 4.49 10.48 -13.36
C GLY A 162 5.28 11.74 -12.94
N PRO A 163 5.04 12.91 -13.59
CA PRO A 163 5.81 14.13 -13.33
C PRO A 163 5.80 14.59 -11.87
N SER A 164 4.68 14.39 -11.16
CA SER A 164 4.56 14.72 -9.74
C SER A 164 5.41 13.83 -8.83
N VAL A 165 5.57 12.55 -9.19
CA VAL A 165 6.39 11.57 -8.44
C VAL A 165 7.87 11.92 -8.53
N LEU A 166 8.30 12.44 -9.68
CA LEU A 166 9.67 12.88 -9.90
C LEU A 166 10.02 14.10 -9.02
N GLU A 167 9.11 15.08 -8.89
CA GLU A 167 9.28 16.24 -8.02
C GLU A 167 9.31 15.86 -6.53
N GLU A 168 8.41 14.97 -6.08
CA GLU A 168 8.39 14.44 -4.71
C GLU A 168 9.66 13.64 -4.36
N CYS A 169 10.14 12.80 -5.29
CA CYS A 169 11.40 12.08 -5.14
C CYS A 169 12.60 13.05 -5.08
N GLY A 170 12.57 14.12 -5.88
CA GLY A 170 13.54 15.21 -5.80
C GLY A 170 13.60 15.81 -4.40
N HIS A 171 12.45 16.10 -3.78
CA HIS A 171 12.39 16.66 -2.43
C HIS A 171 12.85 15.70 -1.32
N ALA A 172 12.55 14.39 -1.44
CA ALA A 172 12.92 13.38 -0.45
C ALA A 172 14.43 13.04 -0.43
N ILE A 173 15.14 13.22 -1.55
CA ILE A 173 16.60 12.98 -1.66
C ILE A 173 17.42 13.95 -0.77
N PHE A 174 16.83 15.06 -0.33
CA PHE A 174 17.54 16.10 0.41
C PHE A 174 17.54 15.95 1.94
N ASP A 175 16.87 14.94 2.51
CA ASP A 175 17.06 14.63 3.93
C ASP A 175 18.35 13.81 4.13
N THR A 176 19.45 14.55 4.15
CA THR A 176 20.81 14.04 3.94
C THR A 176 21.28 13.13 5.10
N GLU A 177 20.71 13.28 6.30
CA GLU A 177 21.18 12.57 7.49
C GLU A 177 20.63 11.13 7.61
N GLU A 178 19.39 10.87 7.16
CA GLU A 178 18.85 9.50 7.13
C GLU A 178 19.57 8.64 6.07
N LEU A 179 19.78 9.21 4.89
CA LEU A 179 20.53 8.56 3.82
C LEU A 179 21.97 8.26 4.24
N LYS A 180 22.64 9.21 4.88
CA LYS A 180 24.00 9.04 5.40
C LYS A 180 24.06 7.94 6.46
N THR A 181 23.08 7.86 7.35
CA THR A 181 22.97 6.81 8.36
C THR A 181 22.82 5.43 7.70
N LEU A 182 21.95 5.32 6.70
CA LEU A 182 21.75 4.09 5.94
C LEU A 182 23.03 3.67 5.18
N LEU A 183 23.68 4.61 4.49
CA LEU A 183 24.92 4.35 3.76
C LEU A 183 26.05 3.92 4.68
N GLN A 184 26.20 4.57 5.83
CA GLN A 184 27.17 4.17 6.85
C GLN A 184 26.86 2.75 7.35
N HIS A 185 25.61 2.43 7.65
CA HIS A 185 25.23 1.07 8.05
C HIS A 185 25.68 0.02 7.00
N HIS A 186 25.37 0.22 5.73
CA HIS A 186 25.78 -0.73 4.67
C HIS A 186 27.29 -0.75 4.39
N GLN A 187 27.99 0.36 4.61
CA GLN A 187 29.46 0.43 4.51
C GLN A 187 30.14 -0.43 5.60
N HIS A 188 29.62 -0.38 6.83
CA HIS A 188 30.11 -1.22 7.94
C HIS A 188 29.80 -2.71 7.73
N HIS A 189 28.72 -3.03 7.02
CA HIS A 189 28.34 -4.40 6.67
C HIS A 189 29.07 -4.98 5.45
N GLY A 190 30.00 -4.24 4.82
CA GLY A 190 30.93 -4.79 3.82
C GLY A 190 30.35 -5.07 2.43
N ASN A 191 29.16 -4.51 2.11
CA ASN A 191 28.48 -4.77 0.82
C ASN A 191 29.21 -4.17 -0.39
N LEU A 192 30.07 -3.17 -0.18
CA LEU A 192 30.96 -2.64 -1.21
C LEU A 192 32.28 -3.40 -1.21
N LYS A 193 32.40 -4.44 -2.04
CA LYS A 193 33.73 -4.92 -2.45
C LYS A 193 34.46 -3.73 -3.09
N LYS A 194 35.68 -3.41 -2.64
CA LYS A 194 36.57 -2.42 -3.29
C LYS A 194 36.79 -2.85 -4.75
N GLY A 195 35.92 -2.38 -5.65
CA GLY A 195 36.10 -2.53 -7.09
C GLY A 195 37.24 -1.63 -7.54
N LYS A 196 38.09 -2.15 -8.44
CA LYS A 196 39.15 -1.39 -9.10
C LYS A 196 38.59 -0.08 -9.65
N SER A 197 39.28 1.01 -9.35
CA SER A 197 39.02 2.35 -9.88
C SER A 197 38.77 2.28 -11.40
N PRO A 198 37.65 2.79 -11.92
CA PRO A 198 37.55 3.01 -13.36
C PRO A 198 38.61 4.06 -13.72
N SER A 199 39.54 3.67 -14.60
CA SER A 199 40.56 4.56 -15.13
C SER A 199 39.89 5.78 -15.73
N SER A 200 40.35 6.95 -15.28
CA SER A 200 39.88 8.28 -15.68
C SER A 200 39.67 8.41 -17.18
N GLN A 201 38.42 8.59 -17.60
CA GLN A 201 38.05 9.34 -18.80
C GLN A 201 36.54 9.58 -18.83
N THR A 202 36.09 10.54 -18.03
CA THR A 202 34.82 11.24 -18.28
C THR A 202 35.12 12.73 -18.17
N LYS A 203 35.44 13.35 -19.32
CA LYS A 203 35.27 14.79 -19.48
C LYS A 203 33.76 15.04 -19.41
N LEU A 204 33.25 15.39 -18.24
CA LEU A 204 31.93 16.02 -18.15
C LEU A 204 32.03 17.35 -18.90
N LEU A 205 31.19 17.51 -19.91
CA LEU A 205 31.10 18.71 -20.73
C LEU A 205 30.85 19.92 -19.83
N SER A 206 31.80 20.86 -19.84
CA SER A 206 31.60 22.21 -19.33
C SER A 206 30.47 22.85 -20.16
N PHE A 207 29.31 23.08 -19.55
CA PHE A 207 28.34 24.02 -20.11
C PHE A 207 28.81 25.43 -19.75
N GLU A 208 29.51 26.07 -20.67
CA GLU A 208 29.71 27.53 -20.64
C GLU A 208 28.37 28.20 -20.96
N LEU A 209 27.87 28.98 -19.98
CA LEU A 209 26.78 29.93 -20.17
C LEU A 209 27.34 31.12 -20.95
N ASP A 210 27.16 31.12 -22.28
CA ASP A 210 27.39 32.32 -23.07
C ASP A 210 26.19 33.26 -22.94
N ASP A 211 26.41 34.29 -22.13
CA ASP A 211 25.68 35.55 -22.14
C ASP A 211 26.16 36.38 -23.35
N ALA A 212 25.26 36.67 -24.30
CA ALA A 212 25.50 37.71 -25.29
C ALA A 212 24.17 38.29 -25.79
N GLY A 213 23.90 39.52 -25.33
CA GLY A 213 22.76 40.33 -25.72
C GLY A 213 22.77 40.81 -27.18
N VAL A 214 21.55 41.17 -27.60
CA VAL A 214 21.14 42.29 -28.48
C VAL A 214 22.21 42.86 -29.44
N SER A 215 21.98 42.73 -30.75
CA SER A 215 21.79 43.92 -31.63
C SER A 215 21.31 43.57 -33.04
N ASP A 216 20.43 44.43 -33.56
CA ASP A 216 19.84 44.47 -34.90
C ASP A 216 20.84 44.43 -36.08
N ASN A 217 20.43 43.82 -37.21
CA ASN A 217 20.12 44.57 -38.44
C ASN A 217 19.64 43.70 -39.62
N HIS A 218 18.70 44.29 -40.36
CA HIS A 218 18.14 43.98 -41.67
C HIS A 218 19.06 43.28 -42.70
N ILE A 219 18.48 42.37 -43.52
CA ILE A 219 18.28 42.56 -44.98
C ILE A 219 17.38 41.44 -45.57
N SER A 220 16.52 41.90 -46.47
CA SER A 220 15.47 41.24 -47.26
C SER A 220 15.97 40.22 -48.30
N CYS A 221 15.18 39.16 -48.58
CA CYS A 221 14.48 38.98 -49.88
C CYS A 221 13.81 37.59 -50.06
N ASN A 222 12.47 37.62 -50.07
CA ASN A 222 11.54 37.02 -51.06
C ASN A 222 11.70 35.55 -51.53
N GLY A 223 10.65 34.74 -51.29
CA GLY A 223 10.50 33.41 -51.90
C GLY A 223 9.15 32.75 -51.61
N LYS A 224 8.11 33.16 -52.35
CA LYS A 224 6.72 32.66 -52.37
C LYS A 224 6.59 31.12 -52.34
N ARG A 225 5.65 30.57 -51.54
CA ARG A 225 4.36 29.94 -51.99
C ARG A 225 3.76 28.93 -50.99
N LYS A 226 2.46 29.19 -50.71
CA LYS A 226 1.32 28.25 -50.61
C LYS A 226 1.11 27.40 -49.35
N GLU A 227 0.31 27.98 -48.44
CA GLU A 227 -1.03 27.54 -48.01
C GLU A 227 -1.55 26.11 -48.29
N ASN A 228 -2.20 25.60 -47.24
CA ASN A 228 -3.45 24.81 -47.21
C ASN A 228 -3.36 23.32 -47.54
N ALA A 229 -4.12 22.41 -46.92
CA ALA A 229 -5.06 22.46 -45.80
C ALA A 229 -5.40 21.00 -45.43
N ALA A 230 -5.97 20.83 -44.24
CA ALA A 230 -6.61 19.63 -43.74
C ALA A 230 -7.65 19.03 -44.70
N GLU A 231 -7.85 17.71 -44.66
CA GLU A 231 -9.20 17.12 -44.58
C GLU A 231 -9.24 15.63 -44.18
N LYS A 232 -9.97 15.40 -43.08
CA LYS A 232 -11.01 14.38 -42.83
C LYS A 232 -10.74 12.91 -43.18
N TYR A 233 -10.60 12.11 -42.12
CA TYR A 233 -11.15 10.76 -42.08
C TYR A 233 -12.51 10.77 -41.37
N SER A 234 -13.53 10.24 -42.03
CA SER A 234 -14.86 10.00 -41.49
C SER A 234 -15.27 8.57 -41.81
N LYS A 235 -15.71 7.88 -40.77
CA LYS A 235 -16.69 6.77 -40.76
C LYS A 235 -16.33 5.46 -41.46
N SER A 236 -16.21 4.40 -40.66
CA SER A 236 -17.35 3.55 -40.25
C SER A 236 -17.02 2.07 -40.35
N ASN A 237 -17.44 1.36 -39.29
CA ASN A 237 -18.04 0.02 -39.29
C ASN A 237 -17.12 -1.16 -39.59
N VAL A 238 -17.31 -2.37 -39.06
CA VAL A 238 -18.20 -2.97 -38.05
C VAL A 238 -17.61 -4.38 -37.88
N CYS A 239 -17.78 -4.94 -36.68
CA CYS A 239 -17.83 -6.36 -36.29
C CYS A 239 -17.38 -7.45 -37.29
N HIS A 240 -16.63 -8.44 -36.79
CA HIS A 240 -17.23 -9.75 -36.56
C HIS A 240 -16.39 -10.61 -35.62
N LEU A 241 -17.04 -11.06 -34.54
CA LEU A 241 -16.66 -12.23 -33.77
C LEU A 241 -16.74 -13.48 -34.67
N SER A 242 -15.77 -14.37 -34.53
CA SER A 242 -15.94 -15.81 -34.36
C SER A 242 -14.68 -16.37 -33.70
#